data_AF-A0A2E7KWB4-F1
#
_entry.id   AF-A0A2E7KWB4-F1
#
_cell.length_a   1.000
_cell.length_b   1.000
_cell.length_c   1.000
_cell.angle_alpha   90.00
_cell.angle_beta   90.00
_cell.angle_gamma   90.00
#
_symmetry.space_group_name_H-M   'P 1'
#
loop_
_entity.id
_entity.type
_entity.pdbx_description
1 polymer ?
#
loop_
_entity_poly.entity_id
_entity_poly.type
_entity_poly.pdbx_seq_one_letter_code
_entity_poly.pdbx_strand_id
1 'polypeptide(L)'
;MVLVPGGSFTMGTDELQLAGQPVRSGAEESPPHRVILESFYMDETEVTNAQFKTFIEETGYVTLAERPFKKEDYPKAKPEDLVPAAFVMASPKTNVDVKSESHWSWWKLTQGANWKHPEGPESNLEGKWNHPVVNLAYEDAKAYAEWAGKRLPTEAEWEYAARGGIKDALYPWGNELLLNGTIMANYWQGDFPNKNTNEDNFLTTSPVKSFSPNGYGLYDLAGNVWEMVADEYEKGYYSKSPIESPKGGIGQSIVNKGDGPIVRQRIIRGGSFLCSEGYCTGYRVAARQLSDDISASYHTGFRCVMDVKKLSELGYQKK
;
A
#
# COMPACT_ATOMS: atom_id res chain seq x y z
N MET A 1 14.92 -11.22 1.13
CA MET A 1 15.20 -9.77 1.03
C MET A 1 16.30 -9.61 0.02
N VAL A 2 16.16 -8.64 -0.86
CA VAL A 2 17.16 -8.28 -1.88
C VAL A 2 17.91 -7.03 -1.47
N LEU A 3 19.20 -6.97 -1.79
CA LEU A 3 19.99 -5.76 -1.64
C LEU A 3 19.62 -4.79 -2.77
N VAL A 4 19.03 -3.66 -2.41
CA VAL A 4 18.82 -2.53 -3.31
C VAL A 4 20.08 -1.65 -3.26
N PRO A 5 20.84 -1.51 -4.36
CA PRO A 5 22.07 -0.73 -4.36
C PRO A 5 21.75 0.74 -4.15
N GLY A 6 22.51 1.43 -3.31
CA GLY A 6 22.37 2.88 -3.11
C GLY A 6 22.71 3.65 -4.37
N GLY A 7 22.13 4.85 -4.51
CA GLY A 7 22.31 5.68 -5.68
C GLY A 7 21.44 6.93 -5.65
N SER A 8 21.43 7.64 -6.77
CA SER A 8 20.56 8.82 -6.94
C SER A 8 19.49 8.57 -7.98
N PHE A 9 18.29 9.09 -7.76
CA PHE A 9 17.19 9.07 -8.71
C PHE A 9 16.35 10.35 -8.67
N THR A 10 15.48 10.50 -9.65
CA THR A 10 14.43 11.51 -9.66
C THR A 10 13.18 10.90 -9.04
N MET A 11 12.78 11.39 -7.87
CA MET A 11 11.56 11.01 -7.18
C MET A 11 10.41 11.91 -7.61
N GLY A 12 9.22 11.35 -7.78
CA GLY A 12 8.03 12.04 -8.27
C GLY A 12 7.96 12.13 -9.80
N THR A 13 7.06 12.97 -10.29
CA THR A 13 6.76 13.14 -11.71
C THR A 13 6.28 14.56 -12.00
N ASP A 14 6.41 14.99 -13.26
CA ASP A 14 5.84 16.24 -13.75
C ASP A 14 4.34 16.12 -14.00
N GLU A 15 3.60 17.21 -13.81
CA GLU A 15 2.15 17.28 -14.05
C GLU A 15 1.77 16.96 -15.51
N LEU A 16 2.66 17.25 -16.46
CA LEU A 16 2.45 16.94 -17.89
C LEU A 16 2.42 15.43 -18.16
N GLN A 17 3.17 14.63 -17.40
CA GLN A 17 3.15 13.15 -17.54
C GLN A 17 1.88 12.54 -16.92
N LEU A 18 1.15 13.32 -16.11
CA LEU A 18 -0.13 12.91 -15.51
C LEU A 18 -1.33 13.26 -16.39
N ALA A 19 -1.14 14.01 -17.46
CA ALA A 19 -2.23 14.47 -18.33
C ALA A 19 -3.00 13.27 -18.92
N GLY A 20 -4.30 13.19 -18.59
CA GLY A 20 -5.19 12.12 -19.07
C GLY A 20 -5.21 10.85 -18.22
N GLN A 21 -4.39 10.75 -17.17
CA GLN A 21 -4.47 9.67 -16.18
C GLN A 21 -5.41 10.09 -15.05
N PRO A 22 -6.36 9.26 -14.59
CA PRO A 22 -7.12 9.58 -13.38
C PRO A 22 -6.18 9.55 -12.18
N VAL A 23 -5.78 10.75 -11.76
CA VAL A 23 -5.04 10.99 -10.53
C VAL A 23 -6.05 11.12 -9.41
N ARG A 24 -6.26 10.02 -8.69
CA ARG A 24 -7.05 10.04 -7.44
C ARG A 24 -6.19 10.39 -6.22
N SER A 25 -4.89 10.67 -6.43
CA SER A 25 -4.02 11.00 -5.32
C SER A 25 -4.46 12.33 -4.71
N GLY A 26 -4.98 12.27 -3.49
CA GLY A 26 -5.03 13.47 -2.65
C GLY A 26 -3.61 14.00 -2.33
N ALA A 27 -2.57 13.20 -2.61
CA ALA A 27 -1.17 13.49 -2.41
C ALA A 27 -0.49 14.01 -3.68
N GLU A 28 0.45 14.94 -3.51
CA GLU A 28 1.18 15.60 -4.60
C GLU A 28 2.31 14.71 -5.13
N GLU A 29 2.26 14.34 -6.41
CA GLU A 29 3.32 13.57 -7.08
C GLU A 29 4.44 14.46 -7.66
N SER A 30 4.23 15.78 -7.66
CA SER A 30 5.11 16.82 -8.19
C SER A 30 5.67 17.73 -7.07
N PRO A 31 6.78 18.46 -7.31
CA PRO A 31 7.65 18.38 -8.48
C PRO A 31 8.57 17.15 -8.43
N PRO A 32 9.09 16.70 -9.59
CA PRO A 32 10.20 15.76 -9.61
C PRO A 32 11.43 16.40 -8.94
N HIS A 33 12.08 15.65 -8.07
CA HIS A 33 13.23 16.14 -7.30
C HIS A 33 14.29 15.05 -7.12
N ARG A 34 15.54 15.47 -6.96
CA ARG A 34 16.66 14.53 -6.81
C ARG A 34 16.72 13.99 -5.38
N VAL A 35 16.81 12.67 -5.27
CA VAL A 35 17.03 11.96 -4.00
C VAL A 35 18.24 11.04 -4.13
N ILE A 36 19.01 10.92 -3.04
CA ILE A 36 20.16 10.04 -2.88
C ILE A 36 19.88 9.11 -1.69
N LEU A 37 19.99 7.80 -1.91
CA LEU A 37 19.81 6.78 -0.89
C LEU A 37 21.08 5.96 -0.70
N GLU A 38 21.36 5.58 0.54
CA GLU A 38 22.30 4.51 0.83
C GLU A 38 21.74 3.15 0.36
N SER A 39 22.58 2.12 0.31
CA SER A 39 22.10 0.77 0.04
C SER A 39 21.27 0.27 1.22
N PHE A 40 20.21 -0.47 0.95
CA PHE A 40 19.34 -1.09 1.95
C PHE A 40 18.83 -2.43 1.44
N TYR A 41 18.31 -3.26 2.34
CA TYR A 41 17.62 -4.49 1.97
C TYR A 41 16.12 -4.24 1.93
N MET A 42 15.43 -4.81 0.95
CA MET A 42 13.97 -4.78 0.87
C MET A 42 13.41 -6.20 0.75
N ASP A 43 12.25 -6.45 1.35
CA ASP A 43 11.51 -7.69 1.12
C ASP A 43 11.16 -7.83 -0.37
N GLU A 44 11.40 -9.03 -0.90
CA GLU A 44 11.15 -9.35 -2.31
C GLU A 44 9.69 -9.20 -2.70
N THR A 45 8.79 -9.37 -1.72
CA THR A 45 7.34 -9.41 -1.85
C THR A 45 6.71 -8.59 -0.73
N GLU A 46 5.40 -8.37 -0.81
CA GLU A 46 4.61 -8.03 0.36
C GLU A 46 4.71 -9.14 1.43
N VAL A 47 4.43 -8.77 2.69
CA VAL A 47 4.30 -9.73 3.79
C VAL A 47 3.09 -10.62 3.53
N THR A 48 3.29 -11.94 3.63
CA THR A 48 2.22 -12.91 3.35
C THR A 48 1.37 -13.22 4.59
N ASN A 49 0.18 -13.76 4.37
CA ASN A 49 -0.68 -14.28 5.44
C ASN A 49 0.02 -15.32 6.33
N ALA A 50 0.83 -16.21 5.75
CA ALA A 50 1.59 -17.21 6.52
C ALA A 50 2.66 -16.58 7.43
N GLN A 51 3.37 -15.56 6.92
CA GLN A 51 4.36 -14.82 7.70
C GLN A 51 3.69 -14.03 8.83
N PHE A 52 2.60 -13.33 8.53
CA PHE A 52 1.86 -12.56 9.51
C PHE A 52 1.23 -13.47 10.59
N LYS A 53 0.73 -14.64 10.21
CA LYS A 53 0.26 -15.65 11.17
C LYS A 53 1.34 -16.04 12.18
N THR A 54 2.59 -16.21 11.72
CA THR A 54 3.71 -16.53 12.62
C THR A 54 3.93 -15.44 13.67
N PHE A 55 3.92 -14.17 13.23
CA PHE A 55 3.98 -13.02 14.14
C PHE A 55 2.86 -13.06 15.19
N ILE A 56 1.62 -13.30 14.77
CA ILE A 56 0.46 -13.34 15.67
C ILE A 56 0.60 -14.49 16.68
N GLU A 57 1.04 -15.68 16.24
CA GLU A 57 1.20 -16.84 17.10
C GLU A 57 2.32 -16.69 18.13
N GLU A 58 3.42 -16.04 17.76
CA GLU A 58 4.55 -15.84 18.66
C GLU A 58 4.33 -14.70 19.67
N THR A 59 3.54 -13.68 19.31
CA THR A 59 3.38 -12.47 20.12
C THR A 59 2.04 -12.37 20.82
N GLY A 60 1.02 -13.11 20.35
CA GLY A 60 -0.36 -12.91 20.77
C GLY A 60 -0.94 -11.55 20.34
N TYR A 61 -0.34 -10.90 19.35
CA TYR A 61 -0.78 -9.60 18.87
C TYR A 61 -2.20 -9.68 18.28
N VAL A 62 -3.00 -8.65 18.55
CA VAL A 62 -4.37 -8.50 18.05
C VAL A 62 -4.40 -7.26 17.18
N THR A 63 -4.76 -7.36 15.90
CA THR A 63 -4.69 -6.20 15.00
C THR A 63 -5.72 -5.14 15.34
N LEU A 64 -5.53 -3.90 14.88
CA LEU A 64 -6.49 -2.83 15.14
C LEU A 64 -7.89 -3.16 14.59
N ALA A 65 -7.97 -3.82 13.43
CA ALA A 65 -9.23 -4.29 12.84
C ALA A 65 -9.95 -5.36 13.67
N GLU A 66 -9.25 -6.04 14.58
CA GLU A 66 -9.80 -7.03 15.51
C GLU A 66 -10.25 -6.41 16.84
N ARG A 67 -9.97 -5.12 17.07
CA ARG A 67 -10.32 -4.41 18.31
C ARG A 67 -11.61 -3.61 18.13
N PRO A 68 -12.48 -3.55 19.15
CA PRO A 68 -13.61 -2.62 19.15
C PRO A 68 -13.14 -1.16 19.03
N PHE A 69 -13.89 -0.34 18.29
CA PHE A 69 -13.66 1.10 18.28
C PHE A 69 -13.92 1.70 19.67
N LYS A 70 -13.11 2.67 20.07
CA LYS A 70 -13.24 3.32 21.38
C LYS A 70 -14.38 4.33 21.35
N LYS A 71 -15.23 4.33 22.39
CA LYS A 71 -16.37 5.24 22.47
C LYS A 71 -15.92 6.71 22.55
N GLU A 72 -14.76 6.95 23.15
CA GLU A 72 -14.14 8.26 23.32
C GLU A 72 -13.73 8.87 21.98
N ASP A 73 -13.31 8.04 21.03
CA ASP A 73 -12.91 8.46 19.68
C ASP A 73 -14.13 8.75 18.78
N TYR A 74 -15.29 8.17 19.12
CA TYR A 74 -16.53 8.27 18.34
C TYR A 74 -17.75 8.56 19.25
N PRO A 75 -17.83 9.75 19.85
CA PRO A 75 -18.85 10.08 20.86
C PRO A 75 -20.30 9.98 20.34
N LYS A 76 -20.50 10.14 19.02
CA LYS A 76 -21.83 10.03 18.38
C LYS A 76 -22.19 8.62 17.87
N ALA A 77 -21.23 7.69 17.80
CA ALA A 77 -21.49 6.34 17.32
C ALA A 77 -22.34 5.54 18.32
N LYS A 78 -23.19 4.65 17.82
CA LYS A 78 -23.97 3.76 18.69
C LYS A 78 -23.10 2.58 19.14
N PRO A 79 -23.37 1.95 20.30
CA PRO A 79 -22.58 0.82 20.77
C PRO A 79 -22.46 -0.32 19.75
N GLU A 80 -23.53 -0.58 18.98
CA GLU A 80 -23.54 -1.59 17.91
C GLU A 80 -22.64 -1.28 16.70
N ASP A 81 -22.24 -0.01 16.54
CA ASP A 81 -21.33 0.43 15.48
C ASP A 81 -19.85 0.36 15.94
N LEU A 82 -19.60 0.22 17.24
CA LEU A 82 -18.26 0.22 17.86
C LEU A 82 -17.67 -1.19 17.95
N VAL A 83 -17.76 -1.95 16.87
CA VAL A 83 -17.32 -3.36 16.80
C VAL A 83 -16.13 -3.51 15.85
N PRO A 84 -15.31 -4.59 15.98
CA PRO A 84 -14.22 -4.88 15.05
C PRO A 84 -14.69 -4.86 13.59
N ALA A 85 -13.99 -4.12 12.73
CA ALA A 85 -14.35 -3.95 11.34
C ALA A 85 -13.17 -3.46 10.49
N ALA A 86 -13.29 -3.63 9.17
CA ALA A 86 -12.39 -3.05 8.19
C ALA A 86 -13.17 -2.57 6.95
N PHE A 87 -12.57 -1.71 6.15
CA PHE A 87 -13.15 -1.26 4.89
C PHE A 87 -13.00 -2.34 3.81
N VAL A 88 -14.14 -2.79 3.27
CA VAL A 88 -14.22 -3.77 2.20
C VAL A 88 -15.03 -3.18 1.06
N MET A 89 -14.60 -3.42 -0.18
CA MET A 89 -15.39 -3.02 -1.32
C MET A 89 -16.62 -3.92 -1.43
N ALA A 90 -17.78 -3.32 -1.64
CA ALA A 90 -18.99 -4.04 -2.00
C ALA A 90 -19.39 -3.61 -3.40
N SER A 91 -19.34 -4.53 -4.37
CA SER A 91 -19.77 -4.22 -5.73
C SER A 91 -21.19 -3.65 -5.71
N PRO A 92 -21.43 -2.51 -6.39
CA PRO A 92 -22.72 -1.86 -6.32
C PRO A 92 -23.79 -2.74 -6.98
N LYS A 93 -25.01 -2.70 -6.45
CA LYS A 93 -26.15 -3.49 -6.97
C LYS A 93 -26.67 -2.99 -8.32
N THR A 94 -26.39 -1.73 -8.63
CA THR A 94 -26.76 -1.04 -9.88
C THR A 94 -25.52 -0.32 -10.38
N ASN A 95 -25.43 -0.06 -11.69
CA ASN A 95 -24.31 0.67 -12.24
C ASN A 95 -24.18 2.05 -11.59
N VAL A 96 -22.94 2.43 -11.29
CA VAL A 96 -22.54 3.67 -10.63
C VAL A 96 -21.61 4.45 -11.54
N ASP A 97 -21.82 5.76 -11.64
CA ASP A 97 -20.88 6.68 -12.29
C ASP A 97 -19.92 7.25 -11.25
N VAL A 98 -18.65 6.83 -11.33
CA VAL A 98 -17.59 7.24 -10.40
C VAL A 98 -17.33 8.74 -10.34
N LYS A 99 -17.79 9.53 -11.33
CA LYS A 99 -17.59 10.98 -11.37
C LYS A 99 -18.65 11.75 -10.59
N SER A 100 -19.85 11.20 -10.46
CA SER A 100 -20.99 11.86 -9.85
C SER A 100 -21.39 11.25 -8.51
N GLU A 101 -21.04 9.99 -8.27
CA GLU A 101 -21.44 9.24 -7.09
C GLU A 101 -20.35 9.18 -6.01
N SER A 102 -20.81 9.08 -4.77
CA SER A 102 -19.91 8.95 -3.61
C SER A 102 -19.23 7.58 -3.59
N HIS A 103 -17.97 7.53 -3.16
CA HIS A 103 -17.25 6.26 -3.02
C HIS A 103 -17.89 5.29 -2.02
N TRP A 104 -18.74 5.79 -1.12
CA TRP A 104 -19.56 4.96 -0.23
C TRP A 104 -20.59 4.09 -0.97
N SER A 105 -20.84 4.35 -2.26
CA SER A 105 -21.67 3.48 -3.11
C SER A 105 -21.00 2.13 -3.41
N TRP A 106 -19.68 2.00 -3.21
CA TRP A 106 -18.93 0.74 -3.37
C TRP A 106 -17.96 0.42 -2.23
N TRP A 107 -17.88 1.25 -1.18
CA TRP A 107 -17.11 0.96 0.03
C TRP A 107 -18.02 0.80 1.23
N LYS A 108 -17.76 -0.23 2.04
CA LYS A 108 -18.49 -0.48 3.27
C LYS A 108 -17.53 -0.75 4.42
N LEU A 109 -17.87 -0.24 5.60
CA LEU A 109 -17.29 -0.72 6.85
C LEU A 109 -17.95 -2.06 7.20
N THR A 110 -17.18 -3.14 7.10
CA THR A 110 -17.69 -4.51 7.25
C THR A 110 -17.29 -5.05 8.61
N GLN A 111 -18.28 -5.26 9.47
CA GLN A 111 -18.10 -5.87 10.79
C GLN A 111 -17.48 -7.25 10.67
N GLY A 112 -16.51 -7.57 11.52
CA GLY A 112 -15.79 -8.85 11.52
C GLY A 112 -14.76 -9.00 10.40
N ALA A 113 -14.64 -8.04 9.47
CA ALA A 113 -13.55 -8.05 8.50
C ALA A 113 -12.22 -7.73 9.19
N ASN A 114 -11.22 -8.57 8.97
CA ASN A 114 -9.86 -8.45 9.52
C ASN A 114 -8.90 -9.30 8.66
N TRP A 115 -7.65 -9.49 9.10
CA TRP A 115 -6.64 -10.23 8.34
C TRP A 115 -6.97 -11.72 8.15
N LYS A 116 -7.70 -12.36 9.09
CA LYS A 116 -8.16 -13.77 8.97
C LYS A 116 -9.42 -13.91 8.12
N HIS A 117 -10.20 -12.84 8.05
CA HIS A 117 -11.50 -12.77 7.40
C HIS A 117 -11.54 -11.54 6.46
N PRO A 118 -10.78 -11.55 5.34
CA PRO A 118 -10.49 -10.34 4.57
C PRO A 118 -11.73 -9.63 4.01
N GLU A 119 -12.76 -10.38 3.63
CA GLU A 119 -13.99 -9.85 3.04
C GLU A 119 -15.16 -9.78 4.04
N GLY A 120 -14.94 -10.13 5.31
CA GLY A 120 -15.97 -10.23 6.35
C GLY A 120 -16.06 -11.62 7.00
N PRO A 121 -16.97 -11.82 7.97
CA PRO A 121 -16.92 -12.95 8.91
C PRO A 121 -17.02 -14.34 8.26
N GLU A 122 -17.65 -14.43 7.09
CA GLU A 122 -17.80 -15.69 6.34
C GLU A 122 -16.60 -16.02 5.44
N SER A 123 -15.68 -15.07 5.23
CA SER A 123 -14.46 -15.28 4.45
C SER A 123 -13.38 -15.97 5.29
N ASN A 124 -12.35 -16.52 4.65
CA ASN A 124 -11.22 -17.13 5.32
C ASN A 124 -9.94 -17.07 4.45
N LEU A 125 -8.86 -17.67 4.93
CA LEU A 125 -7.56 -17.72 4.25
C LEU A 125 -7.28 -19.04 3.51
N GLU A 126 -8.29 -19.88 3.28
CA GLU A 126 -8.12 -21.14 2.53
C GLU A 126 -7.59 -20.83 1.12
N GLY A 127 -6.47 -21.46 0.76
CA GLY A 127 -5.77 -21.19 -0.50
C GLY A 127 -5.05 -19.83 -0.58
N LYS A 128 -5.12 -18.98 0.45
CA LYS A 128 -4.55 -17.62 0.44
C LYS A 128 -3.33 -17.42 1.36
N TRP A 129 -2.69 -18.48 1.83
CA TRP A 129 -1.55 -18.37 2.76
C TRP A 129 -0.33 -17.65 2.17
N ASN A 130 -0.15 -17.71 0.84
CA ASN A 130 0.90 -16.99 0.11
C ASN A 130 0.40 -15.69 -0.56
N HIS A 131 -0.82 -15.23 -0.26
CA HIS A 131 -1.28 -13.90 -0.64
C HIS A 131 -0.78 -12.86 0.36
N PRO A 132 -0.69 -11.57 -0.03
CA PRO A 132 -0.39 -10.49 0.91
C PRO A 132 -1.42 -10.45 2.04
N VAL A 133 -0.94 -10.16 3.25
CA VAL A 133 -1.82 -9.86 4.38
C VAL A 133 -2.46 -8.47 4.19
N VAL A 134 -3.74 -8.35 4.52
CA VAL A 134 -4.54 -7.12 4.35
C VAL A 134 -5.40 -6.84 5.60
N ASN A 135 -6.22 -5.78 5.57
CA ASN A 135 -7.01 -5.31 6.71
C ASN A 135 -6.14 -4.98 7.93
N LEU A 136 -5.03 -4.30 7.67
CA LEU A 136 -4.09 -3.82 8.67
C LEU A 136 -4.16 -2.30 8.77
N ALA A 137 -3.98 -1.78 9.97
CA ALA A 137 -3.66 -0.38 10.22
C ALA A 137 -2.14 -0.18 10.25
N TYR A 138 -1.69 1.07 10.25
CA TYR A 138 -0.26 1.40 10.23
C TYR A 138 0.50 0.81 11.43
N GLU A 139 -0.12 0.81 12.61
CA GLU A 139 0.49 0.24 13.81
C GLU A 139 0.70 -1.28 13.73
N ASP A 140 -0.16 -2.00 13.00
CA ASP A 140 -0.05 -3.45 12.84
C ASP A 140 1.17 -3.79 11.97
N ALA A 141 1.32 -3.08 10.84
CA ALA A 141 2.45 -3.21 9.94
C ALA A 141 3.78 -2.84 10.62
N LYS A 142 3.77 -1.76 11.42
CA LYS A 142 4.93 -1.32 12.21
C LYS A 142 5.31 -2.36 13.28
N ALA A 143 4.34 -2.88 14.02
CA ALA A 143 4.58 -3.89 15.05
C ALA A 143 5.17 -5.18 14.47
N TYR A 144 4.64 -5.66 13.34
CA TYR A 144 5.23 -6.78 12.61
C TYR A 144 6.67 -6.48 12.19
N ALA A 145 6.92 -5.32 11.58
CA ALA A 145 8.25 -4.97 11.10
C ALA A 145 9.27 -4.93 12.25
N GLU A 146 8.89 -4.39 13.41
CA GLU A 146 9.72 -4.37 14.62
C GLU A 146 10.02 -5.78 15.15
N TRP A 147 9.00 -6.64 15.28
CA TRP A 147 9.16 -8.04 15.68
C TRP A 147 10.09 -8.80 14.74
N ALA A 148 9.95 -8.58 13.43
CA ALA A 148 10.79 -9.20 12.41
C ALA A 148 12.24 -8.65 12.37
N GLY A 149 12.58 -7.69 13.25
CA GLY A 149 13.89 -7.03 13.27
C GLY A 149 14.11 -6.05 12.10
N LYS A 150 13.05 -5.66 11.39
CA LYS A 150 13.04 -4.81 10.20
C LYS A 150 12.47 -3.42 10.53
N ARG A 151 12.06 -2.69 9.50
CA ARG A 151 11.26 -1.46 9.55
C ARG A 151 10.40 -1.33 8.28
N LEU A 152 9.45 -0.41 8.26
CA LEU A 152 8.78 -0.02 7.02
C LEU A 152 9.75 0.79 6.12
N PRO A 153 9.64 0.68 4.77
CA PRO A 153 10.39 1.52 3.86
C PRO A 153 10.01 2.98 4.04
N THR A 154 10.95 3.89 3.81
CA THR A 154 10.56 5.28 3.53
C THR A 154 9.87 5.34 2.17
N GLU A 155 9.10 6.40 1.94
CA GLU A 155 8.46 6.64 0.66
C GLU A 155 9.48 6.68 -0.49
N ALA A 156 10.63 7.32 -0.26
CA ALA A 156 11.71 7.39 -1.22
C ALA A 156 12.40 6.05 -1.47
N GLU A 157 12.64 5.26 -0.42
CA GLU A 157 13.16 3.88 -0.56
C GLU A 157 12.21 3.02 -1.39
N TRP A 158 10.91 3.12 -1.14
CA TRP A 158 9.90 2.40 -1.89
C TRP A 158 9.89 2.79 -3.37
N GLU A 159 9.84 4.08 -3.70
CA GLU A 159 9.82 4.51 -5.11
C GLU A 159 11.10 4.17 -5.86
N TYR A 160 12.25 4.37 -5.21
CA TYR A 160 13.55 4.02 -5.78
C TYR A 160 13.63 2.54 -6.11
N ALA A 161 13.16 1.69 -5.18
CA ALA A 161 13.12 0.26 -5.34
C ALA A 161 12.13 -0.15 -6.44
N ALA A 162 10.95 0.48 -6.51
CA ALA A 162 9.92 0.24 -7.53
C ALA A 162 10.39 0.56 -8.94
N ARG A 163 11.16 1.63 -9.13
CA ARG A 163 11.76 1.99 -10.42
C ARG A 163 12.75 0.95 -10.96
N GLY A 164 13.32 0.09 -10.09
CA GLY A 164 14.10 -1.07 -10.52
C GLY A 164 15.33 -0.75 -11.39
N GLY A 165 15.91 0.44 -11.23
CA GLY A 165 17.04 0.91 -12.05
C GLY A 165 16.66 1.53 -13.39
N ILE A 166 15.37 1.63 -13.72
CA ILE A 166 14.89 2.27 -14.95
C ILE A 166 14.68 3.77 -14.70
N LYS A 167 15.36 4.60 -15.48
CA LYS A 167 15.20 6.06 -15.43
C LYS A 167 13.85 6.46 -16.02
N ASP A 168 13.16 7.39 -15.37
CA ASP A 168 11.90 7.99 -15.84
C ASP A 168 10.80 6.95 -16.14
N ALA A 169 10.82 5.82 -15.42
CA ALA A 169 9.83 4.75 -15.55
C ALA A 169 8.44 5.19 -15.05
N LEU A 170 7.39 4.78 -15.74
CA LEU A 170 5.99 4.94 -15.33
C LEU A 170 5.53 3.76 -14.45
N TYR A 171 5.98 2.56 -14.78
CA TYR A 171 5.71 1.29 -14.09
C TYR A 171 7.04 0.60 -13.73
N PRO A 172 7.06 -0.39 -12.80
CA PRO A 172 8.28 -1.10 -12.43
C PRO A 172 9.02 -1.78 -13.59
N TRP A 173 8.32 -2.06 -14.70
CA TRP A 173 8.83 -2.73 -15.89
C TRP A 173 9.04 -1.79 -17.10
N GLY A 174 8.74 -0.50 -17.00
CA GLY A 174 8.89 0.45 -18.11
C GLY A 174 7.73 1.42 -18.24
N ASN A 175 7.44 1.86 -19.47
CA ASN A 175 6.48 2.93 -19.75
C ASN A 175 5.20 2.48 -20.45
N GLU A 176 5.10 1.20 -20.79
CA GLU A 176 3.88 0.59 -21.34
C GLU A 176 3.18 -0.21 -20.23
N LEU A 177 1.87 -0.02 -20.08
CA LEU A 177 1.07 -0.73 -19.08
C LEU A 177 1.10 -2.25 -19.34
N LEU A 178 0.93 -2.63 -20.60
CA LEU A 178 1.08 -4.00 -21.07
C LEU A 178 2.47 -4.17 -21.67
N LEU A 179 3.28 -5.08 -21.14
CA LEU A 179 4.59 -5.37 -21.71
C LEU A 179 4.43 -6.38 -22.84
N ASN A 180 4.59 -5.94 -24.09
CA ASN A 180 4.35 -6.78 -25.27
C ASN A 180 2.96 -7.45 -25.26
N GLY A 181 1.94 -6.72 -24.83
CA GLY A 181 0.56 -7.23 -24.69
C GLY A 181 0.32 -8.12 -23.47
N THR A 182 1.30 -8.26 -22.57
CA THR A 182 1.18 -9.05 -21.33
C THR A 182 0.83 -8.15 -20.16
N ILE A 183 -0.14 -8.57 -19.34
CA ILE A 183 -0.46 -7.92 -18.07
C ILE A 183 0.64 -8.25 -17.06
N MET A 184 1.19 -7.22 -16.42
CA MET A 184 2.37 -7.31 -15.55
C MET A 184 2.09 -7.06 -14.07
N ALA A 185 0.82 -6.84 -13.71
CA ALA A 185 0.38 -6.58 -12.35
C ALA A 185 -1.08 -6.99 -12.17
N ASN A 186 -1.47 -7.24 -10.92
CA ASN A 186 -2.87 -7.45 -10.54
C ASN A 186 -3.56 -6.09 -10.33
N TYR A 187 -4.51 -5.75 -11.21
CA TYR A 187 -5.29 -4.52 -11.15
C TYR A 187 -6.69 -4.74 -11.73
N TRP A 188 -7.58 -3.77 -11.68
CA TRP A 188 -8.93 -3.94 -12.21
C TRP A 188 -8.97 -3.71 -13.73
N GLN A 189 -9.39 -4.72 -14.49
CA GLN A 189 -9.75 -4.57 -15.91
C GLN A 189 -11.27 -4.45 -16.07
N GLY A 190 -11.73 -3.55 -16.95
CA GLY A 190 -13.15 -3.29 -17.17
C GLY A 190 -13.69 -2.01 -16.53
N ASP A 191 -15.01 -1.95 -16.31
CA ASP A 191 -15.72 -0.77 -15.84
C ASP A 191 -15.79 -0.73 -14.31
N PHE A 192 -14.79 -0.13 -13.66
CA PHE A 192 -14.81 0.03 -12.21
C PHE A 192 -15.89 1.03 -11.76
N PRO A 193 -16.67 0.77 -10.69
CA PRO A 193 -16.70 -0.43 -9.82
C PRO A 193 -17.71 -1.50 -10.26
N ASN A 194 -18.30 -1.35 -11.46
CA ASN A 194 -19.48 -2.10 -11.90
C ASN A 194 -19.15 -3.52 -12.39
N LYS A 195 -18.01 -3.70 -13.09
CA LYS A 195 -17.61 -4.98 -13.70
C LYS A 195 -16.09 -5.11 -13.82
N ASN A 196 -15.54 -6.13 -13.17
CA ASN A 196 -14.17 -6.59 -13.39
C ASN A 196 -14.18 -7.73 -14.43
N THR A 197 -13.41 -7.60 -15.51
CA THR A 197 -13.28 -8.64 -16.56
C THR A 197 -12.31 -9.76 -16.18
N ASN A 198 -11.54 -9.59 -15.10
CA ASN A 198 -10.65 -10.60 -14.52
C ASN A 198 -9.62 -11.14 -15.52
N GLU A 199 -9.09 -10.26 -16.36
CA GLU A 199 -8.15 -10.62 -17.44
C GLU A 199 -6.77 -11.01 -16.90
N ASP A 200 -6.40 -10.51 -15.73
CA ASP A 200 -5.20 -10.92 -15.00
C ASP A 200 -5.37 -12.20 -14.18
N ASN A 201 -6.58 -12.78 -14.16
CA ASN A 201 -7.02 -13.95 -13.39
C ASN A 201 -7.24 -13.74 -11.88
N PHE A 202 -7.24 -12.49 -11.38
CA PHE A 202 -7.42 -12.20 -9.96
C PHE A 202 -8.47 -11.12 -9.68
N LEU A 203 -9.60 -11.52 -9.09
CA LEU A 203 -10.65 -10.58 -8.66
C LEU A 203 -10.30 -9.81 -7.38
N THR A 204 -9.39 -10.35 -6.58
CA THR A 204 -8.91 -9.77 -5.32
C THR A 204 -7.39 -9.83 -5.29
N THR A 205 -6.76 -10.11 -4.16
CA THR A 205 -5.31 -10.30 -4.11
C THR A 205 -4.87 -11.51 -4.94
N SER A 206 -3.67 -11.44 -5.50
CA SER A 206 -2.95 -12.55 -6.10
C SER A 206 -1.91 -13.10 -5.11
N PRO A 207 -1.46 -14.36 -5.26
CA PRO A 207 -0.27 -14.81 -4.57
C PRO A 207 0.90 -13.85 -4.81
N VAL A 208 1.76 -13.65 -3.81
CA VAL A 208 2.99 -12.89 -4.05
C VAL A 208 3.86 -13.60 -5.09
N LYS A 209 4.59 -12.83 -5.90
CA LYS A 209 5.36 -13.30 -7.06
C LYS A 209 4.52 -13.90 -8.19
N SER A 210 3.28 -13.46 -8.35
CA SER A 210 2.43 -13.89 -9.48
C SER A 210 2.90 -13.28 -10.80
N PHE A 211 3.48 -12.08 -10.76
CA PHE A 211 4.00 -11.38 -11.94
C PHE A 211 5.53 -11.34 -11.94
N SER A 212 6.12 -10.83 -13.02
CA SER A 212 7.58 -10.77 -13.16
C SER A 212 8.18 -9.74 -12.18
N PRO A 213 9.38 -9.99 -11.65
CA PRO A 213 10.07 -9.00 -10.82
C PRO A 213 10.58 -7.83 -11.67
N ASN A 214 10.81 -6.69 -11.03
CA ASN A 214 11.51 -5.56 -11.64
C ASN A 214 13.04 -5.79 -11.70
N GLY A 215 13.79 -4.79 -12.18
CA GLY A 215 15.24 -4.88 -12.34
C GLY A 215 16.07 -5.10 -11.06
N TYR A 216 15.46 -4.96 -9.87
CA TYR A 216 16.09 -5.27 -8.58
C TYR A 216 15.65 -6.61 -7.98
N GLY A 217 14.83 -7.40 -8.69
CA GLY A 217 14.33 -8.67 -8.20
C GLY A 217 13.15 -8.53 -7.23
N LEU A 218 12.46 -7.38 -7.24
CA LEU A 218 11.30 -7.11 -6.40
C LEU A 218 10.01 -7.36 -7.18
N TYR A 219 9.04 -7.98 -6.52
CA TYR A 219 7.76 -8.36 -7.10
C TYR A 219 6.65 -7.43 -6.62
N ASP A 220 5.59 -7.33 -7.43
CA ASP A 220 4.28 -6.77 -7.03
C ASP A 220 4.34 -5.33 -6.47
N LEU A 221 5.34 -4.53 -6.90
CA LEU A 221 5.43 -3.09 -6.56
C LEU A 221 4.43 -2.23 -7.36
N ALA A 222 3.61 -2.86 -8.21
CA ALA A 222 2.50 -2.24 -8.91
C ALA A 222 1.31 -3.19 -8.84
N GLY A 223 0.16 -2.70 -8.38
CA GLY A 223 -1.05 -3.49 -8.20
C GLY A 223 -1.02 -4.38 -6.96
N ASN A 224 -1.80 -5.46 -6.97
CA ASN A 224 -2.04 -6.37 -5.85
C ASN A 224 -2.56 -5.64 -4.60
N VAL A 225 -1.70 -5.15 -3.70
CA VAL A 225 -2.13 -4.35 -2.55
C VAL A 225 -1.37 -3.04 -2.46
N TRP A 226 -2.04 -2.01 -1.96
CA TRP A 226 -1.37 -0.79 -1.54
C TRP A 226 -0.37 -1.12 -0.44
N GLU A 227 0.77 -0.46 -0.42
CA GLU A 227 1.80 -0.71 0.57
C GLU A 227 2.05 0.48 1.47
N MET A 228 1.99 0.25 2.78
CA MET A 228 2.32 1.24 3.79
C MET A 228 3.80 1.55 3.83
N VAL A 229 4.14 2.85 3.81
CA VAL A 229 5.49 3.37 4.02
C VAL A 229 5.58 4.13 5.35
N ALA A 230 6.79 4.36 5.86
CA ALA A 230 7.02 4.97 7.16
C ALA A 230 6.55 6.44 7.25
N ASP A 231 6.55 7.13 6.11
CA ASP A 231 6.39 8.57 5.99
C ASP A 231 4.98 9.05 6.38
N GLU A 232 4.93 10.16 7.12
CA GLU A 232 3.71 10.95 7.26
C GLU A 232 3.57 11.91 6.07
N TYR A 233 2.33 12.17 5.66
CA TYR A 233 2.09 13.09 4.56
C TYR A 233 2.26 14.54 4.97
N GLU A 234 3.07 15.29 4.24
CA GLU A 234 3.17 16.73 4.39
C GLU A 234 2.95 17.41 3.03
N LYS A 235 2.03 18.37 3.01
CA LYS A 235 1.74 19.15 1.80
C LYS A 235 2.98 19.96 1.39
N GLY A 236 3.32 19.91 0.12
CA GLY A 236 4.48 20.56 -0.47
C GLY A 236 5.81 19.92 -0.08
N TYR A 237 5.82 18.70 0.47
CA TYR A 237 7.06 18.04 0.91
C TYR A 237 8.08 17.90 -0.22
N TYR A 238 7.66 17.52 -1.43
CA TYR A 238 8.58 17.29 -2.56
C TYR A 238 9.36 18.55 -2.93
N SER A 239 8.78 19.75 -2.81
CA SER A 239 9.48 21.02 -3.10
C SER A 239 10.56 21.40 -2.08
N LYS A 240 10.54 20.79 -0.88
CA LYS A 240 11.49 21.07 0.22
C LYS A 240 12.20 19.82 0.74
N SER A 241 12.03 18.70 0.05
CA SER A 241 12.58 17.40 0.43
C SER A 241 14.11 17.49 0.50
N PRO A 242 14.75 16.97 1.56
CA PRO A 242 16.21 16.87 1.58
C PRO A 242 16.68 15.89 0.51
N ILE A 243 17.84 16.17 -0.08
CA ILE A 243 18.40 15.32 -1.14
C ILE A 243 18.81 13.95 -0.58
N GLU A 244 19.38 13.90 0.62
CA GLU A 244 19.94 12.68 1.19
C GLU A 244 18.93 12.00 2.11
N SER A 245 18.55 10.76 1.77
CA SER A 245 17.74 9.85 2.58
C SER A 245 16.52 10.49 3.25
N PRO A 246 15.61 11.13 2.48
CA PRO A 246 14.41 11.76 3.02
C PRO A 246 13.55 10.74 3.78
N LYS A 247 12.99 11.20 4.90
CA LYS A 247 12.18 10.41 5.85
C LYS A 247 10.74 10.89 5.97
N GLY A 248 10.28 11.67 4.99
CA GLY A 248 8.93 12.21 4.95
C GLY A 248 8.73 13.45 5.83
N GLY A 249 7.49 13.92 5.87
CA GLY A 249 7.12 15.01 6.75
C GLY A 249 7.05 14.57 8.22
N ILE A 250 7.29 15.51 9.14
CA ILE A 250 7.20 15.24 10.59
C ILE A 250 6.11 16.13 11.18
N GLY A 251 5.02 15.51 11.65
CA GLY A 251 4.09 16.15 12.61
C GLY A 251 3.10 17.17 12.06
N GLN A 252 3.09 17.46 10.76
CA GLN A 252 2.08 18.33 10.13
C GLN A 252 0.85 17.57 9.60
N SER A 253 0.82 16.25 9.79
CA SER A 253 -0.14 15.35 9.14
C SER A 253 -1.39 15.08 9.97
N ILE A 254 -1.58 15.82 11.06
CA ILE A 254 -2.71 15.63 11.96
C ILE A 254 -3.98 16.16 11.30
N VAL A 255 -4.95 15.29 11.08
CA VAL A 255 -6.25 15.63 10.48
C VAL A 255 -7.35 15.45 11.52
N ASN A 256 -8.14 16.50 11.71
CA ASN A 256 -9.40 16.43 12.46
C ASN A 256 -10.54 16.16 11.47
N LYS A 257 -11.14 14.96 11.52
CA LYS A 257 -12.27 14.55 10.67
C LYS A 257 -13.64 14.88 11.30
N GLY A 258 -13.74 15.98 12.05
CA GLY A 258 -14.99 16.41 12.68
C GLY A 258 -15.28 15.64 13.96
N ASP A 259 -16.33 14.81 13.96
CA ASP A 259 -16.79 14.06 15.14
C ASP A 259 -16.05 12.72 15.36
N GLY A 260 -15.03 12.42 14.55
CA GLY A 260 -14.19 11.21 14.66
C GLY A 260 -12.84 11.48 15.34
N PRO A 261 -11.99 10.45 15.47
CA PRO A 261 -10.70 10.60 16.09
C PRO A 261 -9.79 11.54 15.32
N ILE A 262 -8.84 12.12 16.04
CA ILE A 262 -7.68 12.76 15.45
C ILE A 262 -6.80 11.65 14.86
N VAL A 263 -6.51 11.75 13.58
CA VAL A 263 -5.69 10.76 12.87
C VAL A 263 -4.45 11.40 12.27
N ARG A 264 -3.41 10.60 12.02
CA ARG A 264 -2.26 11.04 11.22
C ARG A 264 -2.44 10.57 9.79
N GLN A 265 -2.27 11.49 8.87
CA GLN A 265 -2.27 11.21 7.45
C GLN A 265 -0.95 10.55 7.05
N ARG A 266 -1.04 9.40 6.43
CA ARG A 266 0.07 8.54 6.00
C ARG A 266 0.10 8.43 4.49
N ILE A 267 1.21 7.93 3.98
CA ILE A 267 1.36 7.58 2.56
C ILE A 267 1.23 6.06 2.38
N ILE A 268 0.56 5.68 1.30
CA ILE A 268 0.60 4.34 0.72
C ILE A 268 1.03 4.42 -0.75
N ARG A 269 1.72 3.38 -1.24
CA ARG A 269 2.32 3.33 -2.58
C ARG A 269 1.89 2.06 -3.34
N GLY A 270 1.99 2.07 -4.67
CA GLY A 270 1.90 0.87 -5.50
C GLY A 270 0.53 0.53 -6.09
N GLY A 271 -0.57 1.12 -5.64
CA GLY A 271 -1.90 0.75 -6.14
C GLY A 271 -2.35 -0.60 -5.59
N SER A 272 -3.50 -1.10 -6.05
CA SER A 272 -4.03 -2.39 -5.63
C SER A 272 -4.80 -3.07 -6.76
N PHE A 273 -5.30 -4.28 -6.53
CA PHE A 273 -6.21 -5.01 -7.43
C PHE A 273 -7.50 -4.24 -7.76
N LEU A 274 -7.79 -3.12 -7.06
CA LEU A 274 -8.93 -2.23 -7.34
C LEU A 274 -8.59 -1.00 -8.18
N CYS A 275 -7.31 -0.77 -8.47
CA CYS A 275 -6.90 0.34 -9.31
C CYS A 275 -7.27 0.06 -10.77
N SER A 276 -7.75 1.06 -11.51
CA SER A 276 -8.18 0.93 -12.91
C SER A 276 -7.80 2.17 -13.72
N GLU A 277 -7.65 2.01 -15.04
CA GLU A 277 -7.39 3.13 -15.97
C GLU A 277 -8.52 4.18 -15.97
N GLY A 278 -9.74 3.80 -15.58
CA GLY A 278 -10.90 4.70 -15.55
C GLY A 278 -11.12 5.45 -14.23
N TYR A 279 -10.45 5.03 -13.14
CA TYR A 279 -10.75 5.55 -11.80
C TYR A 279 -9.51 5.86 -10.95
N CYS A 280 -8.50 4.99 -10.94
CA CYS A 280 -7.34 5.13 -10.07
C CYS A 280 -6.12 4.42 -10.66
N THR A 281 -5.11 5.18 -11.08
CA THR A 281 -3.85 4.66 -11.65
C THR A 281 -2.73 4.57 -10.61
N GLY A 282 -3.06 4.07 -9.42
CA GLY A 282 -2.13 3.96 -8.29
C GLY A 282 -0.93 3.04 -8.52
N TYR A 283 -1.01 2.17 -9.54
CA TYR A 283 0.04 1.22 -9.93
C TYR A 283 1.21 1.85 -10.72
N ARG A 284 1.20 3.18 -10.93
CA ARG A 284 2.38 3.92 -11.43
C ARG A 284 3.41 4.07 -10.31
N VAL A 285 4.70 3.98 -10.63
CA VAL A 285 5.77 4.04 -9.61
C VAL A 285 5.78 5.36 -8.84
N ALA A 286 5.48 6.49 -9.49
CA ALA A 286 5.41 7.80 -8.86
C ALA A 286 4.10 8.08 -8.11
N ALA A 287 3.08 7.24 -8.32
CA ALA A 287 1.79 7.41 -7.66
C ALA A 287 1.92 7.15 -6.16
N ARG A 288 1.19 7.97 -5.41
CA ARG A 288 1.10 7.94 -3.95
C ARG A 288 -0.33 8.27 -3.57
N GLN A 289 -0.83 7.68 -2.49
CA GLN A 289 -2.17 7.98 -2.00
C GLN A 289 -2.11 8.26 -0.49
N LEU A 290 -3.06 9.08 -0.04
CA LEU A 290 -3.25 9.36 1.37
C LEU A 290 -4.05 8.21 1.99
N SER A 291 -3.54 7.71 3.11
CA SER A 291 -4.31 6.91 4.08
C SER A 291 -4.28 7.63 5.43
N ASP A 292 -4.97 7.07 6.43
CA ASP A 292 -4.74 7.43 7.82
C ASP A 292 -4.18 6.24 8.60
N ASP A 293 -3.66 6.52 9.80
CA ASP A 293 -2.92 5.57 10.63
C ASP A 293 -3.80 4.52 11.32
N ILE A 294 -5.12 4.65 11.27
CA ILE A 294 -6.07 3.78 11.96
C ILE A 294 -7.01 3.00 11.02
N SER A 295 -7.07 3.34 9.74
CA SER A 295 -7.97 2.68 8.79
C SER A 295 -7.37 1.39 8.24
N ALA A 296 -8.06 0.28 8.46
CA ALA A 296 -7.78 -1.00 7.83
C ALA A 296 -8.64 -1.20 6.57
N SER A 297 -8.03 -1.72 5.49
CA SER A 297 -8.76 -2.07 4.27
C SER A 297 -8.21 -3.32 3.59
N TYR A 298 -9.09 -4.04 2.87
CA TYR A 298 -8.79 -5.37 2.31
C TYR A 298 -7.89 -5.33 1.04
N HIS A 299 -7.45 -4.13 0.67
CA HIS A 299 -6.56 -3.90 -0.47
C HIS A 299 -5.26 -3.19 -0.08
N THR A 300 -4.95 -3.13 1.22
CA THR A 300 -3.74 -2.49 1.76
C THR A 300 -2.98 -3.49 2.61
N GLY A 301 -1.73 -3.72 2.26
CA GLY A 301 -0.75 -4.49 3.01
C GLY A 301 0.54 -3.68 3.17
N PHE A 302 1.68 -4.37 3.22
CA PHE A 302 2.99 -3.74 3.36
C PHE A 302 4.12 -4.73 3.02
N ARG A 303 5.31 -4.17 2.82
CA ARG A 303 6.58 -4.90 2.83
C ARG A 303 7.57 -4.21 3.77
N CYS A 304 8.64 -4.90 4.15
CA CYS A 304 9.64 -4.33 5.06
C CYS A 304 10.98 -4.07 4.37
N VAL A 305 11.80 -3.25 5.02
CA VAL A 305 13.21 -3.02 4.68
C VAL A 305 14.11 -3.20 5.90
N MET A 306 15.41 -3.30 5.65
CA MET A 306 16.44 -3.35 6.69
C MET A 306 17.69 -2.60 6.24
N ASP A 307 18.30 -1.86 7.16
CA ASP A 307 19.57 -1.17 6.89
C ASP A 307 20.73 -2.16 6.77
N VAL A 308 21.68 -1.91 5.87
CA VAL A 308 22.81 -2.82 5.60
C VAL A 308 23.64 -3.10 6.86
N LYS A 309 23.87 -2.09 7.71
CA LYS A 309 24.65 -2.24 8.96
C LYS A 309 24.02 -3.26 9.90
N LYS A 310 22.69 -3.28 10.01
CA LYS A 310 21.94 -4.16 10.91
C LYS A 310 22.03 -5.64 10.49
N LEU A 311 22.07 -5.93 9.19
CA LEU A 311 22.24 -7.30 8.68
C LEU A 311 23.63 -7.86 8.94
N SER A 312 24.67 -7.02 8.90
CA SER A 312 26.04 -7.43 9.24
C SER A 312 26.19 -7.82 10.72
N GLU A 313 25.44 -7.16 11.61
CA GLU A 313 25.41 -7.45 13.06
C GLU A 313 24.61 -8.73 13.39
N LEU A 314 23.61 -9.08 12.56
CA LEU A 314 22.80 -10.29 12.70
C LEU A 314 23.47 -11.55 12.11
N GLY A 315 24.73 -11.46 11.65
CA GLY A 315 25.51 -12.62 11.21
C GLY A 315 25.10 -13.23 9.87
N TYR A 316 24.29 -12.53 9.07
CA TYR A 316 23.95 -12.97 7.71
C TYR A 316 25.13 -12.75 6.77
N GLN A 317 26.01 -13.75 6.67
CA GLN A 317 27.01 -13.80 5.62
C GLN A 317 26.36 -14.31 4.33
N LYS A 318 26.55 -13.56 3.23
CA LYS A 318 26.23 -14.01 1.87
C LYS A 318 26.76 -15.44 1.69
N LYS A 319 25.87 -16.39 1.37
CA LYS A 319 26.26 -17.59 0.63
C LYS A 319 26.38 -17.25 -0.84
#